data_AF-K5VW97-F1
#
_entry.id   AF-K5VW97-F1
#
_cell.length_a   1.000
_cell.length_b   1.000
_cell.length_c   1.000
_cell.angle_alpha   90.00
_cell.angle_beta   90.00
_cell.angle_gamma   90.00
#
_symmetry.space_group_name_H-M   'P 1'
#
loop_
_entity.id
_entity.type
_entity.pdbx_description
1 polymer ?
#
loop_
_entity_poly.entity_id
_entity_poly.type
_entity_poly.pdbx_seq_one_letter_code
_entity_poly.pdbx_strand_id
1 'polypeptide(L)'
;MQIVHFIIYSAKVKDNIIITQSAHHNSAIPPKNISPAVQQFLAERHVILFTFDKGVILGYSVHLYCDQCNTNFHHNYTVKDGVCTYYSGVPEFLQAGEHHFVERKLVNLWIHLILTAWTSASACTDTYNEVLAQPPLQDWPFSSLLRPEHVWDAFTLLCLMEDYERRKFVLQVPHSGDQKYRFSDATSCVVTNGMTIRYPCCAVHNCKVPLTSRCDRFCLQHKELHKVCSIIGCDRAIVTGSKVCSDQTHISVEKAYNEHGQSHFQLQQRLRSVCIASAVTTTGDPNDKAAEEDFNVDAAGNTIPATTQFGQKRTHNKQIIVAPCGVIIARTTFFGAKGVRSVAEFIKQTYRSVPFVPDHVFYNNNCHMKKSVANDPFFDHIALTVDVFHFKSKHSSTDLYYQSHCNLVDYSELLGEDGQGWFFNSSIAEQTNAWLANYLSICHEMHRDRFNFFLDEMIIRQNRSTVSKLRSQDAMPDYWSADMFE
;
A
#
# COMPACT_ATOMS: atom_id res chain seq x y z
N MET A 1 39.95 25.57 -10.54
CA MET A 1 38.49 25.38 -10.75
C MET A 1 38.13 25.39 -12.25
N GLN A 2 38.92 24.72 -13.12
CA GLN A 2 38.76 24.77 -14.59
C GLN A 2 38.28 23.46 -15.22
N ILE A 3 38.30 22.35 -14.49
CA ILE A 3 37.80 21.04 -14.97
C ILE A 3 36.26 21.01 -14.99
N VAL A 4 35.59 21.75 -14.11
CA VAL A 4 34.12 21.76 -14.01
C VAL A 4 33.45 22.49 -15.18
N HIS A 5 34.14 23.43 -15.84
CA HIS A 5 33.63 24.08 -17.05
C HIS A 5 33.83 23.25 -18.33
N PHE A 6 34.60 22.16 -18.27
CA PHE A 6 34.86 21.31 -19.44
C PHE A 6 33.67 20.41 -19.80
N ILE A 7 32.75 20.18 -18.86
CA ILE A 7 31.59 19.29 -19.02
C ILE A 7 30.35 20.06 -19.54
N ILE A 8 30.26 21.37 -19.30
CA ILE A 8 29.06 22.15 -19.64
C ILE A 8 29.07 22.68 -21.09
N TYR A 9 30.25 22.71 -21.75
CA TYR A 9 30.39 23.27 -23.10
C TYR A 9 30.83 22.29 -24.20
N SER A 10 30.85 20.99 -23.97
CA SER A 10 30.98 19.99 -25.03
C SER A 10 29.63 19.80 -25.75
N ALA A 11 29.22 20.85 -26.45
CA ALA A 11 28.23 20.78 -27.51
C ALA A 11 28.79 19.89 -28.63
N LYS A 12 28.03 18.84 -28.96
CA LYS A 12 28.10 17.99 -30.17
C LYS A 12 29.51 17.75 -30.73
N VAL A 13 30.06 16.66 -30.26
CA VAL A 13 30.97 15.82 -31.05
C VAL A 13 30.28 15.11 -32.23
N LYS A 14 28.96 14.90 -32.10
CA LYS A 14 28.08 13.90 -32.77
C LYS A 14 28.22 12.47 -32.24
N ASP A 15 27.17 11.69 -32.42
CA ASP A 15 26.25 11.40 -31.31
C ASP A 15 26.80 10.61 -30.10
N ASN A 16 28.03 10.07 -30.10
CA ASN A 16 28.62 9.40 -28.93
C ASN A 16 30.18 9.41 -28.92
N ILE A 17 30.81 10.46 -28.33
CA ILE A 17 32.24 10.59 -27.84
C ILE A 17 33.24 11.43 -28.69
N ILE A 18 33.96 12.40 -28.05
CA ILE A 18 35.04 13.29 -28.62
C ILE A 18 36.41 12.62 -28.67
N ILE A 19 36.99 12.57 -29.88
CA ILE A 19 38.44 12.45 -30.09
C ILE A 19 38.86 13.57 -31.05
N THR A 20 39.81 14.43 -30.63
CA THR A 20 40.31 15.53 -31.47
C THR A 20 41.10 15.00 -32.67
N GLN A 21 40.72 15.39 -33.89
CA GLN A 21 41.41 15.07 -35.13
C GLN A 21 41.59 16.31 -36.02
N SER A 22 42.52 16.22 -36.99
CA SER A 22 42.78 17.27 -37.98
C SER A 22 41.53 17.64 -38.78
N ALA A 23 41.34 18.93 -39.06
CA ALA A 23 40.19 19.48 -39.80
C ALA A 23 40.03 18.93 -41.24
N HIS A 24 41.04 18.23 -41.77
CA HIS A 24 41.00 17.60 -43.09
C HIS A 24 40.61 16.11 -43.07
N HIS A 25 40.26 15.56 -41.89
CA HIS A 25 39.84 14.17 -41.77
C HIS A 25 38.37 14.00 -42.20
N ASN A 26 38.11 13.03 -43.08
CA ASN A 26 36.77 12.76 -43.58
C ASN A 26 35.91 12.09 -42.49
N SER A 27 34.79 12.72 -42.11
CA SER A 27 33.89 12.25 -41.05
C SER A 27 33.20 10.90 -41.33
N ALA A 28 33.21 10.43 -42.57
CA ALA A 28 32.68 9.12 -42.94
C ALA A 28 33.70 7.98 -42.74
N ILE A 29 34.95 8.29 -42.39
CA ILE A 29 36.03 7.30 -42.22
C ILE A 29 36.40 7.25 -40.73
N PRO A 30 36.26 6.10 -40.05
CA PRO A 30 36.61 5.99 -38.64
C PRO A 30 38.13 6.13 -38.42
N PRO A 31 38.58 6.67 -37.26
CA PRO A 31 40.00 6.77 -36.92
C PRO A 31 40.68 5.40 -36.99
N LYS A 32 41.77 5.28 -37.76
CA LYS A 32 42.48 3.99 -37.91
C LYS A 32 43.20 3.52 -36.65
N ASN A 33 43.61 4.42 -35.75
CA ASN A 33 44.30 4.07 -34.51
C ASN A 33 43.88 5.04 -33.40
N ILE A 34 43.17 4.51 -32.40
CA ILE A 34 42.91 5.17 -31.13
C ILE A 34 44.16 4.98 -30.26
N SER A 35 44.64 6.01 -29.54
CA SER A 35 45.86 5.86 -28.74
C SER A 35 45.68 4.81 -27.63
N PRO A 36 46.71 4.03 -27.26
CA PRO A 36 46.61 3.03 -26.19
C PRO A 36 46.12 3.58 -24.86
N ALA A 37 46.40 4.85 -24.53
CA ALA A 37 45.93 5.49 -23.30
C ALA A 37 44.41 5.81 -23.34
N VAL A 38 43.90 6.20 -24.51
CA VAL A 38 42.45 6.40 -24.73
C VAL A 38 41.74 5.06 -24.81
N GLN A 39 42.36 4.04 -25.41
CA GLN A 39 41.86 2.66 -25.32
C GLN A 39 41.83 2.19 -23.87
N GLN A 40 42.88 2.41 -23.09
CA GLN A 40 42.95 2.00 -21.68
C GLN A 40 41.94 2.73 -20.79
N PHE A 41 41.60 3.99 -21.12
CA PHE A 41 40.54 4.76 -20.45
C PHE A 41 39.12 4.37 -20.91
N LEU A 42 38.94 3.95 -22.17
CA LEU A 42 37.65 3.49 -22.73
C LEU A 42 37.41 1.98 -22.53
N ALA A 43 38.42 1.21 -22.11
CA ALA A 43 38.42 -0.25 -22.14
C ALA A 43 37.63 -0.94 -21.02
N GLU A 44 37.03 -0.22 -20.08
CA GLU A 44 36.73 -0.87 -18.80
C GLU A 44 35.38 -1.62 -18.77
N ARG A 45 34.42 -1.36 -19.65
CA ARG A 45 33.19 -2.19 -19.77
C ARG A 45 32.67 -2.34 -21.20
N HIS A 46 32.85 -3.54 -21.75
CA HIS A 46 32.17 -3.97 -22.97
C HIS A 46 30.65 -4.06 -22.71
N VAL A 47 29.85 -3.65 -23.68
CA VAL A 47 28.38 -3.71 -23.61
C VAL A 47 27.77 -4.16 -24.93
N ILE A 48 26.52 -4.57 -24.87
CA ILE A 48 25.68 -4.92 -26.00
C ILE A 48 24.53 -3.90 -26.05
N LEU A 49 24.29 -3.30 -27.20
CA LEU A 49 23.16 -2.40 -27.44
C LEU A 49 22.19 -3.05 -28.45
N PHE A 50 20.95 -3.22 -28.04
CA PHE A 50 19.86 -3.70 -28.89
C PHE A 50 19.11 -2.52 -29.49
N THR A 51 19.04 -2.46 -30.83
CA THR A 51 18.42 -1.34 -31.56
C THR A 51 17.34 -1.84 -32.52
N PHE A 52 16.35 -0.99 -32.78
CA PHE A 52 15.24 -1.30 -33.67
C PHE A 52 15.71 -1.42 -35.13
N ASP A 53 16.52 -0.48 -35.63
CA ASP A 53 16.87 -0.39 -37.05
C ASP A 53 18.21 -1.07 -37.42
N LYS A 54 19.16 -1.17 -36.49
CA LYS A 54 20.55 -1.62 -36.79
C LYS A 54 20.88 -2.98 -36.18
N GLY A 55 19.92 -3.62 -35.51
CA GLY A 55 20.15 -4.86 -34.78
C GLY A 55 21.08 -4.67 -33.58
N VAL A 56 21.92 -5.67 -33.33
CA VAL A 56 22.85 -5.70 -32.20
C VAL A 56 24.11 -4.91 -32.51
N ILE A 57 24.41 -3.94 -31.65
CA ILE A 57 25.62 -3.12 -31.72
C ILE A 57 26.54 -3.48 -30.55
N LEU A 58 27.79 -3.79 -30.86
CA LEU A 58 28.85 -3.91 -29.86
C LEU A 58 29.33 -2.51 -29.47
N GLY A 59 29.42 -2.24 -28.17
CA GLY A 59 29.75 -0.89 -27.70
C GLY A 59 30.54 -0.89 -26.40
N TYR A 60 31.02 0.29 -26.02
CA TYR A 60 31.69 0.50 -24.74
C TYR A 60 30.85 1.46 -23.90
N SER A 61 30.71 1.15 -22.62
CA SER A 61 30.05 2.05 -21.66
C SER A 61 31.10 2.65 -20.74
N VAL A 62 31.04 3.97 -20.59
CA VAL A 62 31.94 4.74 -19.73
C VAL A 62 31.13 5.29 -18.56
N HIS A 63 31.65 5.09 -17.36
CA HIS A 63 31.18 5.80 -16.17
C HIS A 63 32.30 6.69 -15.65
N LEU A 64 31.94 7.81 -15.04
CA LEU A 64 32.90 8.76 -14.49
C LEU A 64 32.81 8.76 -12.97
N TYR A 65 33.92 8.62 -12.27
CA TYR A 65 33.95 8.78 -10.82
C TYR A 65 34.48 10.16 -10.44
N CYS A 66 33.79 10.85 -9.53
CA CYS A 66 34.26 12.11 -8.95
C CYS A 66 34.77 11.90 -7.54
N ASP A 67 36.09 11.99 -7.35
CA ASP A 67 36.75 11.85 -6.03
C ASP A 67 36.36 12.95 -5.03
N GLN A 68 35.83 14.09 -5.49
CA GLN A 68 35.46 15.19 -4.60
C GLN A 68 34.08 15.02 -3.97
N CYS A 69 33.10 14.53 -4.73
CA CYS A 69 31.73 14.34 -4.25
C CYS A 69 31.35 12.88 -4.04
N ASN A 70 32.30 11.95 -4.22
CA ASN A 70 32.13 10.50 -4.12
C ASN A 70 30.92 9.99 -4.92
N THR A 71 30.78 10.47 -6.15
CA THR A 71 29.65 10.13 -7.03
C THR A 71 30.16 9.44 -8.27
N ASN A 72 29.57 8.29 -8.59
CA ASN A 72 29.81 7.56 -9.84
C ASN A 72 28.71 7.90 -10.85
N PHE A 73 29.06 8.46 -11.99
CA PHE A 73 28.14 8.90 -13.03
C PHE A 73 28.06 7.82 -14.11
N HIS A 74 26.92 7.14 -14.19
CA HIS A 74 26.59 6.19 -15.25
C HIS A 74 25.77 6.87 -16.35
N HIS A 75 25.42 6.12 -17.40
CA HIS A 75 24.66 6.63 -18.55
C HIS A 75 23.24 7.08 -18.16
N ASN A 76 22.51 6.29 -17.36
CA ASN A 76 21.12 6.60 -16.98
C ASN A 76 20.96 7.18 -15.58
N TYR A 77 21.95 7.02 -14.71
CA TYR A 77 21.86 7.39 -13.30
C TYR A 77 23.24 7.76 -12.72
N THR A 78 23.23 8.36 -11.53
CA THR A 78 24.41 8.50 -10.67
C THR A 78 24.30 7.58 -9.47
N VAL A 79 25.42 7.06 -8.98
CA VAL A 79 25.49 6.30 -7.73
C VAL A 79 26.21 7.14 -6.68
N LYS A 80 25.55 7.35 -5.55
CA LYS A 80 26.13 7.99 -4.38
C LYS A 80 25.56 7.34 -3.13
N ASP A 81 26.42 7.04 -2.15
CA ASP A 81 26.02 6.46 -0.85
C ASP A 81 25.13 5.19 -0.97
N GLY A 82 25.37 4.38 -2.01
CA GLY A 82 24.61 3.14 -2.26
C GLY A 82 23.25 3.33 -2.95
N VAL A 83 22.92 4.55 -3.39
CA VAL A 83 21.66 4.89 -4.07
C VAL A 83 21.93 5.27 -5.53
N CYS A 84 21.19 4.64 -6.46
CA CYS A 84 21.11 5.02 -7.86
C CYS A 84 20.06 6.11 -8.04
N THR A 85 20.47 7.30 -8.48
CA THR A 85 19.59 8.44 -8.79
C THR A 85 19.55 8.64 -10.31
N TYR A 86 18.41 8.39 -10.94
CA TYR A 86 18.25 8.52 -12.39
C TYR A 86 18.18 9.99 -12.81
N TYR A 87 18.75 10.31 -13.97
CA TYR A 87 18.68 11.68 -14.50
C TYR A 87 17.24 12.05 -14.90
N SER A 88 16.94 13.34 -14.89
CA SER A 88 15.65 13.86 -15.35
C SER A 88 15.48 13.64 -16.87
N GLY A 89 14.27 13.26 -17.26
CA GLY A 89 13.93 12.90 -18.64
C GLY A 89 14.26 11.45 -18.97
N VAL A 90 13.68 10.95 -20.05
CA VAL A 90 13.87 9.56 -20.49
C VAL A 90 14.95 9.48 -21.58
N PRO A 91 16.06 8.78 -21.34
CA PRO A 91 17.17 8.68 -22.28
C PRO A 91 16.82 7.82 -23.51
N GLU A 92 17.60 7.98 -24.57
CA GLU A 92 17.44 7.20 -25.80
C GLU A 92 17.80 5.72 -25.62
N PHE A 93 18.75 5.42 -24.74
CA PHE A 93 19.20 4.06 -24.45
C PHE A 93 19.03 3.74 -22.96
N LEU A 94 18.39 2.62 -22.67
CA LEU A 94 18.06 2.16 -21.33
C LEU A 94 18.96 0.99 -20.95
N GLN A 95 19.63 1.08 -19.80
CA GLN A 95 20.48 0.02 -19.27
C GLN A 95 19.61 -1.10 -18.66
N ALA A 96 19.23 -2.06 -19.50
CA ALA A 96 18.38 -3.20 -19.16
C ALA A 96 19.14 -4.42 -18.62
N GLY A 97 20.46 -4.29 -18.45
CA GLY A 97 21.35 -5.27 -17.84
C GLY A 97 22.66 -4.59 -17.44
N GLU A 98 23.51 -5.23 -16.65
CA GLU A 98 24.83 -4.67 -16.30
C GLU A 98 25.65 -4.32 -17.56
N HIS A 99 25.56 -5.19 -18.57
CA HIS A 99 26.26 -5.05 -19.85
C HIS A 99 25.32 -4.92 -21.06
N HIS A 100 24.02 -4.69 -20.84
CA HIS A 100 23.01 -4.72 -21.90
C HIS A 100 22.19 -3.44 -21.90
N PHE A 101 22.11 -2.82 -23.06
CA PHE A 101 21.36 -1.59 -23.30
C PHE A 101 20.30 -1.84 -24.38
N VAL A 102 19.17 -1.15 -24.26
CA VAL A 102 18.06 -1.25 -25.21
C VAL A 102 17.64 0.16 -25.65
N GLU A 103 17.49 0.36 -26.95
CA GLU A 103 16.95 1.58 -27.52
C GLU A 103 15.49 1.80 -27.11
N ARG A 104 15.14 3.00 -26.65
CA ARG A 104 13.77 3.38 -26.26
C ARG A 104 12.74 3.10 -27.36
N LYS A 105 13.11 3.32 -28.63
CA LYS A 105 12.25 3.01 -29.79
C LYS A 105 11.88 1.52 -29.86
N LEU A 106 12.85 0.66 -29.57
CA LEU A 106 12.64 -0.79 -29.52
C LEU A 106 11.77 -1.20 -28.32
N VAL A 107 11.96 -0.59 -27.15
CA VAL A 107 11.08 -0.81 -25.99
C VAL A 107 9.64 -0.39 -26.30
N ASN A 108 9.45 0.77 -26.94
CA ASN A 108 8.13 1.23 -27.35
C ASN A 108 7.44 0.29 -28.36
N LEU A 109 8.19 -0.33 -29.26
CA LEU A 109 7.66 -1.39 -30.12
C LEU A 109 7.12 -2.55 -29.28
N TRP A 110 7.91 -3.05 -28.32
CA TRP A 110 7.49 -4.15 -27.46
C TRP A 110 6.25 -3.79 -26.65
N ILE A 111 6.21 -2.59 -26.05
CA ILE A 111 5.02 -2.07 -25.34
C ILE A 111 3.79 -2.13 -26.27
N HIS A 112 3.94 -1.67 -27.51
CA HIS A 112 2.83 -1.65 -28.45
C HIS A 112 2.38 -3.06 -28.86
N LEU A 113 3.30 -4.00 -29.07
CA LEU A 113 3.01 -5.41 -29.37
C LEU A 113 2.32 -6.12 -28.20
N ILE A 114 2.78 -5.87 -26.97
CA ILE A 114 2.13 -6.36 -25.75
C ILE A 114 0.71 -5.80 -25.65
N LEU A 115 0.54 -4.49 -25.87
CA LEU A 115 -0.75 -3.81 -25.74
C LEU A 115 -1.78 -4.22 -26.80
N THR A 116 -1.36 -4.34 -28.05
CA THR A 116 -2.29 -4.51 -29.20
C THR A 116 -2.40 -5.94 -29.70
N ALA A 117 -1.38 -6.76 -29.45
CA ALA A 117 -1.30 -8.13 -29.95
C ALA A 117 -1.06 -9.17 -28.84
N TRP A 118 -1.07 -8.76 -27.55
CA TRP A 118 -0.87 -9.63 -26.39
C TRP A 118 0.39 -10.50 -26.50
N THR A 119 1.42 -9.95 -27.14
CA THR A 119 2.69 -10.64 -27.36
C THR A 119 3.42 -10.81 -26.03
N SER A 120 3.95 -12.01 -25.74
CA SER A 120 4.76 -12.22 -24.53
C SER A 120 6.17 -11.62 -24.68
N ALA A 121 6.88 -11.40 -23.57
CA ALA A 121 8.28 -10.96 -23.63
C ALA A 121 9.17 -11.97 -24.37
N SER A 122 8.92 -13.28 -24.20
CA SER A 122 9.61 -14.32 -24.97
C SER A 122 9.34 -14.20 -26.47
N ALA A 123 8.09 -13.96 -26.88
CA ALA A 123 7.79 -13.73 -28.29
C ALA A 123 8.41 -12.42 -28.83
N CYS A 124 8.52 -11.38 -28.00
CA CYS A 124 9.26 -10.16 -28.35
C CYS A 124 10.75 -10.44 -28.55
N THR A 125 11.36 -11.27 -27.70
CA THR A 125 12.76 -11.65 -27.86
C THR A 125 13.02 -12.54 -29.05
N ASP A 126 12.15 -13.52 -29.29
CA ASP A 126 12.28 -14.42 -30.44
C ASP A 126 12.17 -13.62 -31.74
N THR A 127 11.18 -12.72 -31.82
CA THR A 127 11.02 -11.80 -32.96
C THR A 127 12.27 -10.94 -33.15
N TYR A 128 12.82 -10.36 -32.08
CA TYR A 128 14.03 -9.55 -32.21
C TYR A 128 15.23 -10.39 -32.66
N ASN A 129 15.48 -11.53 -32.03
CA ASN A 129 16.64 -12.38 -32.32
C ASN A 129 16.59 -12.97 -33.74
N GLU A 130 15.41 -13.35 -34.21
CA GLU A 130 15.23 -13.95 -35.54
C GLU A 130 15.18 -12.91 -36.67
N VAL A 131 14.59 -11.74 -36.42
CA VAL A 131 14.28 -10.76 -37.49
C VAL A 131 15.21 -9.56 -37.46
N LEU A 132 15.59 -9.07 -36.28
CA LEU A 132 16.25 -7.76 -36.11
C LEU A 132 17.71 -7.85 -35.66
N ALA A 133 18.12 -8.88 -34.92
CA ALA A 133 19.36 -8.86 -34.15
C ALA A 133 20.64 -8.73 -34.98
N GLN A 134 20.64 -9.11 -36.27
CA GLN A 134 21.80 -8.99 -37.19
C GLN A 134 23.15 -9.18 -36.46
N PRO A 135 23.39 -10.36 -35.89
CA PRO A 135 24.43 -10.54 -34.88
C PRO A 135 25.82 -10.20 -35.44
N PRO A 136 26.66 -9.52 -34.64
CA PRO A 136 27.97 -9.09 -35.08
C PRO A 136 28.90 -10.29 -35.28
N LEU A 137 29.76 -10.22 -36.30
CA LEU A 137 30.75 -11.26 -36.63
C LEU A 137 31.98 -11.26 -35.70
N GLN A 138 32.06 -10.30 -34.77
CA GLN A 138 33.21 -10.09 -33.92
C GLN A 138 33.01 -10.80 -32.57
N ASP A 139 34.06 -11.48 -32.11
CA ASP A 139 34.08 -12.06 -30.76
C ASP A 139 33.92 -10.98 -29.70
N TRP A 140 32.93 -11.17 -28.82
CA TRP A 140 32.59 -10.23 -27.75
C TRP A 140 32.35 -10.98 -26.43
N PRO A 141 32.74 -10.43 -25.27
CA PRO A 141 32.65 -11.16 -23.99
C PRO A 141 31.21 -11.35 -23.49
N PHE A 142 30.23 -10.65 -24.07
CA PHE A 142 28.84 -10.67 -23.64
C PHE A 142 27.93 -11.18 -24.75
N SER A 143 26.89 -11.91 -24.35
CA SER A 143 25.93 -12.49 -25.29
C SER A 143 25.17 -11.40 -26.05
N SER A 144 25.21 -11.48 -27.38
CA SER A 144 24.40 -10.70 -28.31
C SER A 144 22.95 -11.19 -28.41
N LEU A 145 22.58 -12.22 -27.65
CA LEU A 145 21.22 -12.76 -27.63
C LEU A 145 20.36 -11.95 -26.66
N LEU A 146 19.25 -11.40 -27.16
CA LEU A 146 18.25 -10.75 -26.32
C LEU A 146 17.48 -11.82 -25.53
N ARG A 147 17.29 -11.59 -24.22
CA ARG A 147 16.56 -12.51 -23.34
C ARG A 147 15.31 -11.82 -22.76
N PRO A 148 14.28 -12.58 -22.36
CA PRO A 148 13.02 -12.01 -21.86
C PRO A 148 13.21 -11.04 -20.69
N GLU A 149 14.24 -11.27 -19.86
CA GLU A 149 14.57 -10.40 -18.73
C GLU A 149 14.94 -8.99 -19.21
N HIS A 150 15.70 -8.86 -20.30
CA HIS A 150 16.04 -7.54 -20.88
C HIS A 150 14.79 -6.78 -21.35
N VAL A 151 13.77 -7.49 -21.84
CA VAL A 151 12.50 -6.86 -22.27
C VAL A 151 11.77 -6.31 -21.05
N TRP A 152 11.64 -7.11 -19.99
CA TRP A 152 10.96 -6.71 -18.76
C TRP A 152 11.70 -5.59 -18.01
N ASP A 153 13.03 -5.67 -17.92
CA ASP A 153 13.84 -4.64 -17.27
C ASP A 153 13.77 -3.32 -18.02
N ALA A 154 13.85 -3.35 -19.37
CA ALA A 154 13.73 -2.15 -20.19
C ALA A 154 12.31 -1.55 -20.14
N PHE A 155 11.28 -2.38 -20.18
CA PHE A 155 9.88 -1.97 -20.03
C PHE A 155 9.66 -1.27 -18.68
N THR A 156 10.05 -1.93 -17.59
CA THR A 156 9.84 -1.44 -16.23
C THR A 156 10.59 -0.13 -16.01
N LEU A 157 11.85 -0.07 -16.43
CA LEU A 157 12.66 1.15 -16.32
C LEU A 157 12.05 2.31 -17.13
N LEU A 158 11.61 2.07 -18.37
CA LEU A 158 10.97 3.09 -19.19
C LEU A 158 9.70 3.63 -18.52
N CYS A 159 8.82 2.74 -18.07
CA CYS A 159 7.56 3.13 -17.42
C CYS A 159 7.79 3.93 -16.13
N LEU A 160 8.75 3.51 -15.28
CA LEU A 160 9.11 4.23 -14.06
C LEU A 160 9.69 5.61 -14.36
N MET A 161 10.62 5.71 -15.31
CA MET A 161 11.20 7.02 -15.67
C MET A 161 10.15 7.97 -16.25
N GLU A 162 9.26 7.49 -17.13
CA GLU A 162 8.15 8.30 -17.66
C GLU A 162 7.17 8.73 -16.56
N ASP A 163 6.91 7.87 -15.58
CA ASP A 163 6.03 8.19 -14.47
C ASP A 163 6.61 9.24 -13.52
N TYR A 164 7.87 9.07 -13.11
CA TYR A 164 8.57 10.04 -12.28
C TYR A 164 8.75 11.38 -13.00
N GLU A 165 9.00 11.36 -14.32
CA GLU A 165 9.01 12.58 -15.14
C GLU A 165 7.65 13.30 -15.11
N ARG A 166 6.53 12.58 -15.30
CA ARG A 166 5.17 13.17 -15.20
C ARG A 166 4.91 13.79 -13.83
N ARG A 167 5.35 13.12 -12.76
CA ARG A 167 5.19 13.59 -11.38
C ARG A 167 6.16 14.71 -11.01
N LYS A 168 7.18 14.99 -11.85
CA LYS A 168 8.31 15.92 -11.57
C LYS A 168 9.14 15.50 -10.35
N PHE A 169 9.31 14.21 -10.16
CA PHE A 169 10.17 13.61 -9.14
C PHE A 169 11.40 12.96 -9.78
N VAL A 170 12.39 12.61 -8.96
CA VAL A 170 13.61 11.91 -9.38
C VAL A 170 13.50 10.45 -8.98
N LEU A 171 13.69 9.52 -9.92
CA LEU A 171 13.66 8.09 -9.64
C LEU A 171 14.94 7.69 -8.89
N GLN A 172 14.78 7.16 -7.68
CA GLN A 172 15.86 6.65 -6.85
C GLN A 172 15.61 5.18 -6.48
N VAL A 173 16.63 4.34 -6.62
CA VAL A 173 16.59 2.91 -6.27
C VAL A 173 17.89 2.49 -5.60
N PRO A 174 17.92 1.43 -4.77
CA PRO A 174 19.16 0.88 -4.24
C PRO A 174 20.14 0.46 -5.36
N HIS A 175 21.44 0.72 -5.17
CA HIS A 175 22.47 0.31 -6.13
C HIS A 175 22.76 -1.19 -6.08
N SER A 176 22.71 -1.78 -4.89
CA SER A 176 22.87 -3.23 -4.68
C SER A 176 21.58 -4.00 -4.97
N GLY A 177 21.71 -5.28 -5.31
CA GLY A 177 20.57 -6.17 -5.59
C GLY A 177 20.45 -6.54 -7.07
N ASP A 178 19.73 -7.63 -7.34
CA ASP A 178 19.46 -8.10 -8.70
C ASP A 178 18.60 -7.07 -9.45
N GLN A 179 18.90 -6.87 -10.73
CA GLN A 179 18.24 -5.87 -11.58
C GLN A 179 16.73 -6.12 -11.69
N LYS A 180 16.32 -7.40 -11.72
CA LYS A 180 14.91 -7.84 -11.72
C LYS A 180 14.13 -7.30 -10.51
N TYR A 181 14.76 -7.18 -9.34
CA TYR A 181 14.10 -6.75 -8.10
C TYR A 181 14.37 -5.29 -7.75
N ARG A 182 15.38 -4.67 -8.39
CA ARG A 182 15.78 -3.28 -8.17
C ARG A 182 14.64 -2.28 -8.37
N PHE A 183 13.68 -2.61 -9.22
CA PHE A 183 12.51 -1.79 -9.51
C PHE A 183 11.26 -2.20 -8.72
N SER A 184 11.23 -3.40 -8.12
CA SER A 184 10.17 -3.81 -7.19
C SER A 184 10.15 -2.96 -5.93
N ASP A 185 11.32 -2.46 -5.49
CA ASP A 185 11.45 -1.51 -4.38
C ASP A 185 10.80 -0.14 -4.68
N ALA A 186 10.55 0.18 -5.95
CA ALA A 186 9.86 1.41 -6.34
C ALA A 186 8.32 1.28 -6.30
N THR A 187 7.77 0.07 -6.16
CA THR A 187 6.32 -0.17 -6.04
C THR A 187 5.90 -0.11 -4.58
N SER A 188 5.12 0.90 -4.23
CA SER A 188 4.64 1.10 -2.86
C SER A 188 3.23 0.52 -2.69
N CYS A 189 2.99 -0.25 -1.63
CA CYS A 189 1.65 -0.70 -1.31
C CYS A 189 1.33 -0.66 0.18
N VAL A 190 0.04 -0.58 0.49
CA VAL A 190 -0.48 -0.68 1.85
C VAL A 190 -1.71 -1.55 1.90
N VAL A 191 -1.98 -2.11 3.07
CA VAL A 191 -3.15 -2.95 3.32
C VAL A 191 -4.01 -2.28 4.38
N THR A 192 -5.30 -2.12 4.11
CA THR A 192 -6.26 -1.59 5.07
C THR A 192 -7.36 -2.60 5.38
N ASN A 193 -7.59 -2.80 6.67
CA ASN A 193 -8.75 -3.53 7.15
C ASN A 193 -9.19 -2.97 8.50
N GLY A 194 -10.33 -3.43 8.99
CA GLY A 194 -10.88 -2.98 10.26
C GLY A 194 -11.37 -4.14 11.10
N MET A 195 -11.26 -3.96 12.41
CA MET A 195 -11.65 -4.94 13.41
C MET A 195 -12.52 -4.33 14.50
N THR A 196 -13.27 -5.20 15.16
CA THR A 196 -14.21 -4.86 16.22
C THR A 196 -13.51 -4.71 17.58
N ILE A 197 -12.62 -3.72 17.71
CA ILE A 197 -12.11 -3.24 19.01
C ILE A 197 -12.76 -1.89 19.33
N ARG A 198 -13.47 -1.83 20.45
CA ARG A 198 -14.47 -0.79 20.72
C ARG A 198 -14.34 -0.19 22.11
N TYR A 199 -14.74 1.07 22.25
CA TYR A 199 -14.96 1.72 23.54
C TYR A 199 -16.35 2.36 23.61
N PRO A 200 -16.86 2.68 24.81
CA PRO A 200 -18.09 3.42 25.01
C PRO A 200 -18.17 4.77 24.28
N CYS A 201 -19.28 5.03 23.58
CA CYS A 201 -19.56 6.29 22.92
C CYS A 201 -21.02 6.73 23.11
N CYS A 202 -21.30 7.97 22.72
CA CYS A 202 -22.66 8.50 22.73
C CYS A 202 -23.60 7.62 21.89
N ALA A 203 -24.82 7.41 22.39
CA ALA A 203 -25.83 6.60 21.73
C ALA A 203 -26.42 7.23 20.44
N VAL A 204 -26.20 8.53 20.22
CA VAL A 204 -26.56 9.17 18.94
C VAL A 204 -25.64 8.67 17.82
N HIS A 205 -26.23 8.23 16.72
CA HIS A 205 -25.50 7.68 15.58
C HIS A 205 -24.42 8.64 15.07
N ASN A 206 -23.20 8.15 14.86
CA ASN A 206 -22.03 8.91 14.43
C ASN A 206 -21.58 10.08 15.33
N CYS A 207 -22.10 10.20 16.55
CA CYS A 207 -21.64 11.21 17.49
C CYS A 207 -20.20 10.92 17.96
N LYS A 208 -19.29 11.88 17.76
CA LYS A 208 -17.86 11.77 18.13
C LYS A 208 -17.51 12.45 19.46
N VAL A 209 -18.49 13.11 20.08
CA VAL A 209 -18.27 13.83 21.35
C VAL A 209 -18.16 12.80 22.48
N PRO A 210 -17.10 12.88 23.30
CA PRO A 210 -16.89 11.92 24.37
C PRO A 210 -18.01 12.00 25.41
N LEU A 211 -18.27 10.86 26.06
CA LEU A 211 -19.12 10.81 27.23
C LEU A 211 -18.43 11.48 28.42
N THR A 212 -19.20 12.15 29.28
CA THR A 212 -18.66 12.76 30.51
C THR A 212 -18.29 11.67 31.51
N SER A 213 -19.15 10.67 31.67
CA SER A 213 -18.94 9.48 32.49
C SER A 213 -19.13 8.20 31.67
N ARG A 214 -18.50 7.11 32.13
CA ARG A 214 -18.64 5.76 31.54
C ARG A 214 -20.02 5.12 31.75
N CYS A 215 -20.88 5.77 32.53
CA CYS A 215 -22.26 5.34 32.75
C CYS A 215 -23.25 6.16 31.91
N ASP A 216 -22.79 7.20 31.21
CA ASP A 216 -23.67 8.09 30.45
C ASP A 216 -24.04 7.47 29.10
N ARG A 217 -25.33 7.43 28.79
CA ARG A 217 -25.83 7.04 27.46
C ARG A 217 -25.53 8.09 26.40
N PHE A 218 -25.59 9.36 26.78
CA PHE A 218 -25.45 10.51 25.89
C PHE A 218 -24.36 11.46 26.38
N CYS A 219 -23.63 12.05 25.44
CA CYS A 219 -22.63 13.07 25.72
C CYS A 219 -23.28 14.39 26.17
N LEU A 220 -22.45 15.35 26.59
CA LEU A 220 -22.93 16.65 27.08
C LEU A 220 -23.83 17.40 26.06
N GLN A 221 -23.53 17.32 24.76
CA GLN A 221 -24.33 17.95 23.70
C GLN A 221 -25.70 17.30 23.53
N HIS A 222 -25.83 16.02 23.88
CA HIS A 222 -27.07 15.25 23.78
C HIS A 222 -27.68 14.98 25.16
N LYS A 223 -27.33 15.78 26.18
CA LYS A 223 -27.77 15.56 27.56
C LYS A 223 -29.29 15.53 27.70
N GLU A 224 -30.01 16.31 26.90
CA GLU A 224 -31.46 16.36 26.94
C GLU A 224 -32.13 15.04 26.52
N LEU A 225 -31.46 14.21 25.72
CA LEU A 225 -31.97 12.88 25.36
C LEU A 225 -31.99 11.92 26.55
N HIS A 226 -31.28 12.21 27.66
CA HIS A 226 -31.47 11.45 28.90
C HIS A 226 -32.87 11.61 29.50
N LYS A 227 -33.58 12.68 29.15
CA LYS A 227 -34.96 12.96 29.62
C LYS A 227 -36.02 12.33 28.71
N VAL A 228 -35.61 11.70 27.60
CA VAL A 228 -36.49 11.05 26.63
C VAL A 228 -36.50 9.53 26.88
N CYS A 229 -37.64 8.91 26.64
CA CYS A 229 -37.83 7.46 26.77
C CYS A 229 -36.78 6.67 25.97
N SER A 230 -36.27 5.59 26.56
CA SER A 230 -35.24 4.73 25.95
C SER A 230 -35.75 3.83 24.82
N ILE A 231 -37.06 3.75 24.63
CA ILE A 231 -37.65 2.93 23.57
C ILE A 231 -37.49 3.69 22.25
N ILE A 232 -36.83 3.08 21.27
CA ILE A 232 -36.59 3.73 19.97
C ILE A 232 -37.95 4.01 19.31
N GLY A 233 -38.15 5.27 18.92
CA GLY A 233 -39.42 5.75 18.35
C GLY A 233 -40.40 6.35 19.37
N CYS A 234 -40.05 6.43 20.65
CA CYS A 234 -40.85 7.10 21.68
C CYS A 234 -40.21 8.41 22.13
N ASP A 235 -40.88 9.54 21.88
CA ASP A 235 -40.40 10.87 22.24
C ASP A 235 -40.95 11.40 23.59
N ARG A 236 -41.66 10.55 24.35
CA ARG A 236 -42.24 10.94 25.65
C ARG A 236 -41.15 11.10 26.73
N ALA A 237 -41.38 12.02 27.66
CA ALA A 237 -40.49 12.26 28.78
C ALA A 237 -40.44 11.07 29.75
N ILE A 238 -39.27 10.86 30.38
CA ILE A 238 -39.09 9.79 31.37
C ILE A 238 -39.81 10.08 32.69
N VAL A 239 -40.13 9.01 33.42
CA VAL A 239 -40.51 9.11 34.84
C VAL A 239 -39.24 9.28 35.68
N THR A 240 -39.31 10.09 36.74
CA THR A 240 -38.16 10.33 37.63
C THR A 240 -37.67 9.01 38.23
N GLY A 241 -36.37 8.72 38.08
CA GLY A 241 -35.75 7.47 38.55
C GLY A 241 -35.84 6.30 37.57
N SER A 242 -36.50 6.47 36.43
CA SER A 242 -36.63 5.49 35.34
C SER A 242 -35.94 6.00 34.07
N LYS A 243 -35.62 5.10 33.13
CA LYS A 243 -35.17 5.42 31.77
C LYS A 243 -36.31 5.39 30.74
N VAL A 244 -37.56 5.17 31.15
CA VAL A 244 -38.73 5.12 30.26
C VAL A 244 -39.83 6.09 30.70
N CYS A 245 -40.79 6.34 29.81
CA CYS A 245 -41.97 7.13 30.10
C CYS A 245 -43.00 6.35 30.92
N SER A 246 -44.10 7.01 31.31
CA SER A 246 -45.19 6.42 32.12
C SER A 246 -46.04 5.36 31.40
N ASP A 247 -45.57 4.83 30.27
CA ASP A 247 -46.26 3.78 29.52
C ASP A 247 -46.00 2.43 30.20
N GLN A 248 -47.06 1.71 30.54
CA GLN A 248 -46.96 0.47 31.30
C GLN A 248 -46.18 -0.62 30.54
N THR A 249 -46.22 -0.61 29.21
CA THR A 249 -45.43 -1.53 28.38
C THR A 249 -43.95 -1.21 28.50
N HIS A 250 -43.58 0.08 28.41
CA HIS A 250 -42.18 0.49 28.50
C HIS A 250 -41.60 0.26 29.90
N ILE A 251 -42.40 0.45 30.96
CA ILE A 251 -42.02 0.14 32.34
C ILE A 251 -41.75 -1.36 32.50
N SER A 252 -42.61 -2.21 31.93
CA SER A 252 -42.41 -3.67 31.93
C SER A 252 -41.12 -4.08 31.21
N VAL A 253 -40.79 -3.40 30.10
CA VAL A 253 -39.54 -3.61 29.36
C VAL A 253 -38.30 -3.22 30.17
N GLU A 254 -38.31 -2.06 30.84
CA GLU A 254 -37.21 -1.66 31.72
C GLU A 254 -37.05 -2.63 32.91
N LYS A 255 -38.17 -3.12 33.46
CA LYS A 255 -38.14 -4.12 34.55
C LYS A 255 -37.48 -5.42 34.09
N ALA A 256 -37.88 -5.95 32.94
CA ALA A 256 -37.29 -7.16 32.35
C ALA A 256 -35.79 -6.98 32.08
N TYR A 257 -35.38 -5.82 31.56
CA TYR A 257 -33.97 -5.47 31.35
C TYR A 257 -33.16 -5.51 32.67
N ASN A 258 -33.69 -4.90 33.74
CA ASN A 258 -33.04 -4.86 35.03
C ASN A 258 -32.92 -6.26 35.67
N GLU A 259 -33.96 -7.10 35.54
CA GLU A 259 -33.96 -8.49 36.02
C GLU A 259 -32.95 -9.35 35.25
N HIS A 260 -32.88 -9.21 33.93
CA HIS A 260 -31.90 -9.89 33.08
C HIS A 260 -30.46 -9.50 33.42
N GLY A 261 -30.21 -8.21 33.70
CA GLY A 261 -28.90 -7.74 34.15
C GLY A 261 -28.45 -8.35 35.48
N GLN A 262 -29.38 -8.59 36.41
CA GLN A 262 -29.09 -9.22 37.70
C GLN A 262 -28.81 -10.73 37.57
N SER A 263 -29.57 -11.45 36.75
CA SER A 263 -29.38 -12.89 36.54
C SER A 263 -28.08 -13.20 35.79
N HIS A 264 -27.71 -12.41 34.80
CA HIS A 264 -26.43 -12.54 34.08
C HIS A 264 -25.23 -12.36 35.02
N PHE A 265 -25.28 -11.37 35.93
CA PHE A 265 -24.24 -11.15 36.93
C PHE A 265 -24.07 -12.36 37.87
N GLN A 266 -25.19 -12.94 38.32
CA GLN A 266 -25.17 -14.15 39.17
C GLN A 266 -24.60 -15.37 38.43
N LEU A 267 -24.92 -15.54 37.15
CA LEU A 267 -24.41 -16.65 36.33
C LEU A 267 -22.91 -16.52 36.06
N GLN A 268 -22.45 -15.31 35.75
CA GLN A 268 -21.02 -15.01 35.54
C GLN A 268 -20.20 -15.21 36.82
N GLN A 269 -20.77 -14.84 37.98
CA GLN A 269 -20.15 -15.09 39.28
C GLN A 269 -20.01 -16.59 39.56
N ARG A 270 -20.99 -17.42 39.15
CA ARG A 270 -20.92 -18.89 39.27
C ARG A 270 -19.90 -19.51 38.31
N LEU A 271 -19.82 -19.06 37.07
CA LEU A 271 -18.83 -19.54 36.08
C LEU A 271 -17.39 -19.23 36.51
N ARG A 272 -17.14 -18.04 37.09
CA ARG A 272 -15.82 -17.68 37.63
C ARG A 272 -15.40 -18.54 38.83
N SER A 273 -16.36 -19.11 39.57
CA SER A 273 -16.09 -20.04 40.66
C SER A 273 -15.69 -21.44 40.18
N VAL A 274 -15.92 -21.78 38.89
CA VAL A 274 -15.82 -23.17 38.37
C VAL A 274 -14.65 -23.37 37.39
N CYS A 275 -14.16 -22.35 36.67
CA CYS A 275 -13.14 -22.56 35.64
C CYS A 275 -11.75 -21.96 35.96
N ILE A 276 -10.74 -22.85 36.06
CA ILE A 276 -9.32 -22.57 35.88
C ILE A 276 -9.02 -22.53 34.38
N ALA A 277 -8.49 -21.40 33.91
CA ALA A 277 -7.81 -21.11 32.63
C ALA A 277 -8.05 -22.05 31.42
N SER A 278 -8.74 -21.57 30.37
CA SER A 278 -8.27 -21.51 28.95
C SER A 278 -9.39 -21.43 27.91
N ALA A 279 -8.99 -20.92 26.73
CA ALA A 279 -9.63 -20.91 25.41
C ALA A 279 -10.60 -19.74 25.11
N VAL A 280 -10.04 -18.69 24.49
CA VAL A 280 -10.77 -17.68 23.72
C VAL A 280 -11.02 -18.26 22.32
N THR A 281 -12.21 -18.82 22.10
CA THR A 281 -12.76 -19.10 20.77
C THR A 281 -13.48 -17.86 20.24
N THR A 282 -13.36 -17.65 18.93
CA THR A 282 -13.90 -16.53 18.13
C THR A 282 -15.42 -16.57 18.01
N THR A 283 -16.09 -16.42 19.13
CA THR A 283 -17.53 -16.13 19.24
C THR A 283 -17.67 -14.96 20.20
N GLY A 284 -18.57 -14.02 19.90
CA GLY A 284 -18.70 -12.72 20.58
C GLY A 284 -18.52 -12.77 22.11
N ASP A 285 -17.93 -11.69 22.63
CA ASP A 285 -17.63 -11.53 24.06
C ASP A 285 -18.92 -11.71 24.91
N PRO A 286 -18.95 -12.65 25.87
CA PRO A 286 -20.10 -12.83 26.76
C PRO A 286 -20.37 -11.62 27.68
N ASN A 287 -19.49 -10.61 27.70
CA ASN A 287 -19.68 -9.34 28.40
C ASN A 287 -20.22 -8.19 27.53
N ASP A 288 -20.53 -8.44 26.26
CA ASP A 288 -21.12 -7.43 25.37
C ASP A 288 -22.56 -7.16 25.85
N LYS A 289 -22.72 -6.27 26.85
CA LYS A 289 -24.00 -5.65 27.19
C LYS A 289 -24.43 -4.90 25.93
N ALA A 290 -25.27 -5.52 25.11
CA ALA A 290 -25.66 -4.94 23.85
C ALA A 290 -26.32 -3.59 24.16
N ALA A 291 -25.78 -2.55 23.53
CA ALA A 291 -26.28 -1.18 23.73
C ALA A 291 -27.71 -1.03 23.20
N GLU A 292 -28.08 -1.89 22.25
CA GLU A 292 -29.41 -2.09 21.71
C GLU A 292 -29.80 -3.53 22.02
N GLU A 293 -30.82 -3.70 22.84
CA GLU A 293 -31.42 -5.01 23.11
C GLU A 293 -32.89 -4.92 22.71
N ASP A 294 -33.36 -5.88 21.91
CA ASP A 294 -34.77 -6.02 21.55
C ASP A 294 -35.50 -6.74 22.69
N PHE A 295 -36.39 -6.03 23.37
CA PHE A 295 -37.34 -6.59 24.33
C PHE A 295 -38.71 -5.95 24.11
N ASN A 296 -39.81 -6.71 24.10
CA ASN A 296 -41.12 -6.20 24.53
C ASN A 296 -41.82 -7.21 25.41
N VAL A 297 -43.02 -6.84 25.85
CA VAL A 297 -44.05 -7.65 26.48
C VAL A 297 -45.39 -7.20 25.87
N ASP A 298 -46.28 -8.14 25.50
CA ASP A 298 -47.62 -7.93 24.96
C ASP A 298 -48.64 -7.77 26.11
N ALA A 299 -49.89 -7.47 25.79
CA ALA A 299 -50.96 -7.28 26.77
C ALA A 299 -51.31 -8.54 27.60
N ALA A 300 -50.76 -9.70 27.23
CA ALA A 300 -50.89 -10.98 27.94
C ALA A 300 -49.59 -11.40 28.68
N GLY A 301 -48.49 -10.64 28.54
CA GLY A 301 -47.19 -10.97 29.14
C GLY A 301 -46.15 -11.58 28.20
N ASN A 302 -46.36 -11.66 26.88
CA ASN A 302 -45.44 -12.31 25.92
C ASN A 302 -44.62 -11.34 25.07
N THR A 303 -43.39 -11.68 24.72
CA THR A 303 -42.43 -10.77 24.11
C THR A 303 -42.73 -10.36 22.64
N ILE A 304 -42.84 -9.06 22.33
CA ILE A 304 -42.89 -8.47 20.96
C ILE A 304 -41.51 -7.78 20.65
N PRO A 305 -41.09 -7.47 19.42
CA PRO A 305 -39.84 -6.73 19.18
C PRO A 305 -39.99 -5.20 19.36
N ALA A 306 -39.31 -4.59 20.33
CA ALA A 306 -38.98 -3.16 20.29
C ALA A 306 -37.54 -2.96 20.66
N THR A 307 -36.90 -2.13 19.85
CA THR A 307 -35.50 -1.79 20.02
C THR A 307 -35.37 -0.75 21.12
N THR A 308 -34.49 -1.01 22.08
CA THR A 308 -34.29 -0.16 23.25
C THR A 308 -32.87 0.38 23.31
N GLN A 309 -32.66 1.54 23.93
CA GLN A 309 -31.36 2.16 24.15
C GLN A 309 -31.15 2.47 25.65
N PHE A 310 -31.14 1.43 26.48
CA PHE A 310 -30.93 1.56 27.93
C PHE A 310 -29.48 1.83 28.33
N GLY A 311 -28.53 1.44 27.47
CA GLY A 311 -27.10 1.61 27.68
C GLY A 311 -26.50 2.74 26.83
N GLN A 312 -25.19 2.92 26.97
CA GLN A 312 -24.36 3.67 26.03
C GLN A 312 -24.07 2.82 24.80
N LYS A 313 -23.85 3.43 23.63
CA LYS A 313 -23.35 2.71 22.45
C LYS A 313 -21.85 2.46 22.56
N ARG A 314 -21.35 1.62 21.66
CA ARG A 314 -19.92 1.39 21.47
C ARG A 314 -19.56 1.77 20.04
N THR A 315 -18.34 2.24 19.85
CA THR A 315 -17.83 2.56 18.50
C THR A 315 -17.90 1.33 17.60
N HIS A 316 -18.28 1.47 16.33
CA HIS A 316 -18.43 0.35 15.40
C HIS A 316 -17.15 -0.49 15.21
N ASN A 317 -16.05 0.11 14.76
CA ASN A 317 -14.78 -0.60 14.54
C ASN A 317 -13.59 0.34 14.57
N LYS A 318 -12.39 -0.22 14.75
CA LYS A 318 -11.12 0.44 14.43
C LYS A 318 -10.72 0.03 13.02
N GLN A 319 -10.33 0.98 12.19
CA GLN A 319 -9.75 0.75 10.87
C GLN A 319 -8.26 1.09 10.94
N ILE A 320 -7.41 0.27 10.32
CA ILE A 320 -5.96 0.44 10.30
C ILE A 320 -5.44 0.43 8.86
N ILE A 321 -4.31 1.11 8.63
CA ILE A 321 -3.47 1.00 7.42
C ILE A 321 -2.13 0.43 7.88
N VAL A 322 -1.69 -0.63 7.22
CA VAL A 322 -0.48 -1.39 7.57
C VAL A 322 0.36 -1.57 6.31
N ALA A 323 1.67 -1.35 6.43
CA ALA A 323 2.63 -1.71 5.40
C ALA A 323 2.73 -3.25 5.27
N PRO A 324 3.08 -3.80 4.10
CA PRO A 324 3.26 -5.24 3.89
C PRO A 324 4.24 -5.90 4.87
N CYS A 325 5.23 -5.15 5.34
CA CYS A 325 6.21 -5.59 6.34
C CYS A 325 5.66 -5.67 7.78
N GLY A 326 4.39 -5.31 8.01
CA GLY A 326 3.72 -5.38 9.31
C GLY A 326 3.81 -4.12 10.15
N VAL A 327 4.40 -3.03 9.64
CA VAL A 327 4.41 -1.74 10.32
C VAL A 327 3.05 -1.07 10.18
N ILE A 328 2.43 -0.70 11.30
CA ILE A 328 1.14 0.00 11.32
C ILE A 328 1.40 1.48 11.04
N ILE A 329 0.82 2.00 9.96
CA ILE A 329 1.01 3.37 9.48
C ILE A 329 0.01 4.32 10.14
N ALA A 330 -1.28 3.96 10.11
CA ALA A 330 -2.34 4.83 10.58
C ALA A 330 -3.51 4.02 11.15
N ARG A 331 -4.30 4.69 12.01
CA ARG A 331 -5.56 4.13 12.53
C ARG A 331 -6.64 5.19 12.64
N THR A 332 -7.89 4.78 12.48
CA THR A 332 -9.06 5.62 12.77
C THR A 332 -10.18 4.81 13.41
N THR A 333 -11.06 5.49 14.15
CA THR A 333 -12.23 4.86 14.77
C THR A 333 -13.50 5.26 14.01
N PHE A 334 -14.28 4.26 13.61
CA PHE A 334 -15.61 4.45 13.04
C PHE A 334 -16.68 4.24 14.11
N PHE A 335 -17.71 5.10 14.11
CA PHE A 335 -18.71 5.16 15.17
C PHE A 335 -20.00 4.43 14.82
N GLY A 336 -20.66 4.79 13.72
CA GLY A 336 -21.95 4.21 13.34
C GLY A 336 -21.89 3.10 12.29
N ALA A 337 -20.89 3.10 11.41
CA ALA A 337 -20.76 2.09 10.36
C ALA A 337 -19.34 2.07 9.76
N LYS A 338 -18.95 0.92 9.19
CA LYS A 338 -17.80 0.81 8.28
C LYS A 338 -18.23 1.16 6.85
N GLY A 339 -18.45 2.44 6.60
CA GLY A 339 -18.78 2.94 5.26
C GLY A 339 -17.56 2.95 4.34
N VAL A 340 -17.74 2.54 3.08
CA VAL A 340 -16.69 2.56 2.05
C VAL A 340 -16.11 3.98 1.87
N ARG A 341 -16.99 4.99 1.85
CA ARG A 341 -16.58 6.40 1.76
C ARG A 341 -15.78 6.88 2.99
N SER A 342 -16.07 6.32 4.17
CA SER A 342 -15.28 6.61 5.38
C SER A 342 -13.87 6.03 5.30
N VAL A 343 -13.70 4.87 4.65
CA VAL A 343 -12.38 4.29 4.36
C VAL A 343 -11.64 5.16 3.33
N ALA A 344 -12.32 5.60 2.26
CA ALA A 344 -11.73 6.51 1.27
C ALA A 344 -11.20 7.80 1.91
N GLU A 345 -12.02 8.46 2.73
CA GLU A 345 -11.60 9.67 3.43
C GLU A 345 -10.48 9.42 4.45
N PHE A 346 -10.45 8.23 5.07
CA PHE A 346 -9.35 7.86 5.95
C PHE A 346 -8.01 7.71 5.20
N ILE A 347 -8.02 7.10 4.02
CA ILE A 347 -6.83 7.01 3.16
C ILE A 347 -6.37 8.42 2.76
N LYS A 348 -7.28 9.26 2.25
CA LYS A 348 -6.97 10.65 1.91
C LYS A 348 -6.36 11.40 3.08
N GLN A 349 -6.96 11.30 4.27
CA GLN A 349 -6.45 11.98 5.46
C GLN A 349 -5.05 11.50 5.85
N THR A 350 -4.78 10.20 5.71
CA THR A 350 -3.47 9.61 6.00
C THR A 350 -2.41 10.18 5.07
N TYR A 351 -2.73 10.34 3.78
CA TYR A 351 -1.77 10.78 2.77
C TYR A 351 -1.87 12.27 2.39
N ARG A 352 -2.70 13.06 3.08
CA ARG A 352 -2.97 14.46 2.71
C ARG A 352 -1.75 15.37 2.79
N SER A 353 -0.85 15.09 3.73
CA SER A 353 0.27 15.97 4.09
C SER A 353 1.63 15.37 3.76
N VAL A 354 1.65 14.27 3.01
CA VAL A 354 2.87 13.62 2.54
C VAL A 354 2.98 13.79 1.03
N PRO A 355 4.20 13.92 0.49
CA PRO A 355 4.42 14.20 -0.93
C PRO A 355 4.07 13.02 -1.85
N PHE A 356 3.62 11.89 -1.30
CA PHE A 356 3.37 10.68 -2.05
C PHE A 356 2.15 9.91 -1.54
N VAL A 357 1.59 9.09 -2.43
CA VAL A 357 0.51 8.14 -2.18
C VAL A 357 0.99 6.74 -2.56
N PRO A 358 0.47 5.67 -1.93
CA PRO A 358 0.82 4.31 -2.31
C PRO A 358 0.30 4.00 -3.71
N ASP A 359 1.09 3.27 -4.51
CA ASP A 359 0.68 2.82 -5.84
C ASP A 359 -0.46 1.79 -5.74
N HIS A 360 -0.45 0.95 -4.69
CA HIS A 360 -1.55 0.00 -4.41
C HIS A 360 -2.10 0.13 -2.98
N VAL A 361 -3.43 0.06 -2.88
CA VAL A 361 -4.12 -0.11 -1.60
C VAL A 361 -4.91 -1.40 -1.64
N PHE A 362 -4.57 -2.36 -0.79
CA PHE A 362 -5.35 -3.57 -0.59
C PHE A 362 -6.47 -3.32 0.43
N TYR A 363 -7.70 -3.63 0.04
CA TYR A 363 -8.86 -3.61 0.93
C TYR A 363 -9.91 -4.61 0.48
N ASN A 364 -10.41 -5.41 1.43
CA ASN A 364 -11.41 -6.45 1.17
C ASN A 364 -12.70 -5.92 0.53
N ASN A 365 -12.99 -4.62 0.59
CA ASN A 365 -14.18 -4.04 -0.04
C ASN A 365 -13.84 -3.06 -1.18
N ASN A 366 -12.67 -3.20 -1.80
CA ASN A 366 -12.25 -2.34 -2.90
C ASN A 366 -13.15 -2.42 -4.13
N CYS A 367 -13.84 -3.54 -4.30
CA CYS A 367 -14.88 -3.73 -5.29
C CYS A 367 -15.98 -2.65 -5.23
N HIS A 368 -16.45 -2.29 -4.03
CA HIS A 368 -17.39 -1.19 -3.82
C HIS A 368 -16.68 0.16 -3.71
N MET A 369 -15.43 0.18 -3.22
CA MET A 369 -14.63 1.40 -3.12
C MET A 369 -14.36 2.04 -4.46
N LYS A 370 -13.89 1.26 -5.44
CA LYS A 370 -13.61 1.70 -6.80
C LYS A 370 -14.83 2.37 -7.45
N LYS A 371 -16.02 1.79 -7.26
CA LYS A 371 -17.29 2.41 -7.70
C LYS A 371 -17.56 3.75 -7.01
N SER A 372 -17.31 3.84 -5.70
CA SER A 372 -17.61 5.03 -4.92
C SER A 372 -16.64 6.20 -5.14
N VAL A 373 -15.42 5.93 -5.59
CA VAL A 373 -14.35 6.92 -5.81
C VAL A 373 -14.02 7.13 -7.30
N ALA A 374 -14.83 6.59 -8.21
CA ALA A 374 -14.56 6.63 -9.66
C ALA A 374 -14.38 8.05 -10.24
N ASN A 375 -14.92 9.07 -9.59
CA ASN A 375 -14.81 10.48 -10.00
C ASN A 375 -13.94 11.31 -9.04
N ASP A 376 -13.04 10.66 -8.30
CA ASP A 376 -12.24 11.27 -7.25
C ASP A 376 -10.76 11.27 -7.65
N PRO A 377 -10.20 12.43 -8.08
CA PRO A 377 -8.86 12.49 -8.68
C PRO A 377 -7.74 11.99 -7.77
N PHE A 378 -7.97 11.95 -6.45
CA PHE A 378 -7.00 11.41 -5.51
C PHE A 378 -6.69 9.92 -5.77
N PHE A 379 -7.63 9.16 -6.34
CA PHE A 379 -7.49 7.74 -6.58
C PHE A 379 -7.11 7.38 -8.02
N ASP A 380 -6.95 8.36 -8.92
CA ASP A 380 -6.65 8.13 -10.34
C ASP A 380 -5.32 7.36 -10.54
N HIS A 381 -4.39 7.54 -9.61
CA HIS A 381 -3.06 6.92 -9.62
C HIS A 381 -2.89 5.84 -8.53
N ILE A 382 -3.99 5.38 -7.93
CA ILE A 382 -3.96 4.36 -6.88
C ILE A 382 -4.71 3.11 -7.37
N ALA A 383 -3.98 2.01 -7.53
CA ALA A 383 -4.56 0.72 -7.82
C ALA A 383 -5.29 0.16 -6.57
N LEU A 384 -6.62 0.08 -6.68
CA LEU A 384 -7.49 -0.47 -5.63
C LEU A 384 -7.67 -1.98 -5.81
N THR A 385 -6.83 -2.77 -5.13
CA THR A 385 -6.81 -4.24 -5.22
C THR A 385 -7.54 -4.90 -4.05
N VAL A 386 -8.17 -6.04 -4.28
CA VAL A 386 -8.73 -6.86 -3.18
C VAL A 386 -7.68 -7.86 -2.70
N ASP A 387 -7.77 -8.29 -1.44
CA ASP A 387 -6.95 -9.39 -0.93
C ASP A 387 -7.22 -10.70 -1.72
N VAL A 388 -6.19 -11.55 -1.83
CA VAL A 388 -6.20 -12.79 -2.62
C VAL A 388 -7.28 -13.75 -2.14
N PHE A 389 -7.48 -13.85 -0.82
CA PHE A 389 -8.50 -14.71 -0.24
C PHE A 389 -9.90 -14.15 -0.52
N HIS A 390 -10.09 -12.83 -0.42
CA HIS A 390 -11.35 -12.19 -0.77
C HIS A 390 -11.73 -12.43 -2.23
N PHE A 391 -10.76 -12.31 -3.15
CA PHE A 391 -10.98 -12.62 -4.57
C PHE A 391 -11.47 -14.06 -4.77
N LYS A 392 -10.80 -15.04 -4.15
CA LYS A 392 -11.14 -16.47 -4.29
C LYS A 392 -12.44 -16.88 -3.62
N SER A 393 -12.78 -16.28 -2.48
CA SER A 393 -13.84 -16.80 -1.59
C SER A 393 -15.14 -16.00 -1.58
N LYS A 394 -15.15 -14.77 -2.12
CA LYS A 394 -16.31 -13.86 -1.98
C LYS A 394 -16.86 -13.30 -3.29
N HIS A 395 -16.20 -13.54 -4.42
CA HIS A 395 -16.72 -13.16 -5.73
C HIS A 395 -17.31 -14.36 -6.47
N SER A 396 -18.50 -14.19 -7.03
CA SER A 396 -19.06 -15.14 -8.00
C SER A 396 -18.26 -15.07 -9.29
N SER A 397 -18.01 -16.22 -9.93
CA SER A 397 -17.39 -16.30 -11.26
C SER A 397 -18.24 -15.67 -12.37
N THR A 398 -19.46 -15.23 -12.07
CA THR A 398 -20.41 -14.63 -13.01
C THR A 398 -20.48 -13.11 -12.98
N ASP A 399 -19.78 -12.44 -12.05
CA ASP A 399 -19.80 -10.97 -11.97
C ASP A 399 -18.68 -10.33 -12.80
N LEU A 400 -19.02 -9.98 -14.04
CA LEU A 400 -18.11 -9.46 -15.06
C LEU A 400 -17.42 -8.15 -14.66
N TYR A 401 -18.06 -7.32 -13.83
CA TYR A 401 -17.45 -6.06 -13.37
C TYR A 401 -16.29 -6.32 -12.42
N TYR A 402 -16.45 -7.28 -11.49
CA TYR A 402 -15.42 -7.58 -10.51
C TYR A 402 -14.25 -8.38 -11.09
N GLN A 403 -14.50 -9.24 -12.08
CA GLN A 403 -13.42 -9.93 -12.80
C GLN A 403 -12.52 -8.99 -13.60
N SER A 404 -13.06 -7.89 -14.14
CA SER A 404 -12.32 -6.96 -15.00
C SER A 404 -11.66 -5.79 -14.26
N HIS A 405 -12.04 -5.53 -13.00
CA HIS A 405 -11.58 -4.34 -12.28
C HIS A 405 -10.90 -4.62 -10.94
N CYS A 406 -10.97 -5.84 -10.43
CA CYS A 406 -10.44 -6.22 -9.11
C CYS A 406 -9.58 -7.50 -9.16
N ASN A 407 -9.25 -8.00 -10.35
CA ASN A 407 -8.41 -9.18 -10.48
C ASN A 407 -6.95 -8.82 -10.24
N LEU A 408 -6.31 -9.51 -9.29
CA LEU A 408 -4.92 -9.27 -8.93
C LEU A 408 -3.93 -9.71 -10.02
N VAL A 409 -4.34 -10.63 -10.90
CA VAL A 409 -3.51 -11.10 -12.03
C VAL A 409 -3.29 -9.99 -13.06
N ASP A 410 -4.15 -8.97 -13.09
CA ASP A 410 -4.00 -7.83 -14.00
C ASP A 410 -2.85 -6.88 -13.57
N TYR A 411 -2.26 -7.10 -12.39
CA TYR A 411 -1.15 -6.31 -11.85
C TYR A 411 0.09 -7.21 -11.74
N SER A 412 0.83 -7.32 -12.85
CA SER A 412 2.02 -8.18 -12.95
C SER A 412 3.10 -7.83 -11.91
N GLU A 413 3.17 -6.57 -11.50
CA GLU A 413 4.08 -6.03 -10.48
C GLU A 413 3.79 -6.56 -9.06
N LEU A 414 2.64 -7.19 -8.82
CA LEU A 414 2.29 -7.81 -7.53
C LEU A 414 2.64 -9.31 -7.48
N LEU A 415 2.88 -9.95 -8.63
CA LEU A 415 3.15 -11.38 -8.72
C LEU A 415 4.57 -11.71 -8.29
N GLY A 416 4.73 -12.73 -7.44
CA GLY A 416 6.04 -13.18 -6.97
C GLY A 416 6.93 -13.77 -8.07
N GLU A 417 8.12 -14.19 -7.69
CA GLU A 417 9.08 -14.82 -8.60
C GLU A 417 8.43 -15.96 -9.41
N ASP A 418 8.71 -16.00 -10.71
CA ASP A 418 8.21 -17.01 -11.65
C ASP A 418 6.67 -17.07 -11.79
N GLY A 419 5.98 -15.99 -11.42
CA GLY A 419 4.51 -15.93 -11.43
C GLY A 419 3.86 -16.78 -10.35
N GLN A 420 4.64 -17.26 -9.37
CA GLN A 420 4.17 -18.05 -8.24
C GLN A 420 4.08 -17.18 -6.98
N GLY A 421 2.91 -17.19 -6.33
CA GLY A 421 2.69 -16.41 -5.12
C GLY A 421 2.60 -14.89 -5.37
N TRP A 422 2.74 -14.12 -4.29
CA TRP A 422 2.59 -12.66 -4.30
C TRP A 422 3.77 -12.03 -3.57
N PHE A 423 4.33 -10.95 -4.12
CA PHE A 423 5.42 -10.21 -3.47
C PHE A 423 5.00 -9.60 -2.14
N PHE A 424 3.75 -9.13 -2.05
CA PHE A 424 3.24 -8.44 -0.87
C PHE A 424 2.29 -9.31 -0.05
N ASN A 425 2.45 -9.26 1.27
CA ASN A 425 1.52 -9.89 2.20
C ASN A 425 0.20 -9.10 2.27
N SER A 426 -0.73 -9.39 1.35
CA SER A 426 -2.06 -8.77 1.31
C SER A 426 -2.96 -9.10 2.52
N SER A 427 -2.61 -10.12 3.31
CA SER A 427 -3.34 -10.51 4.52
C SER A 427 -2.78 -9.88 5.81
N ILE A 428 -1.75 -9.03 5.74
CA ILE A 428 -1.06 -8.47 6.92
C ILE A 428 -2.00 -7.66 7.83
N ALA A 429 -3.00 -6.98 7.27
CA ALA A 429 -3.97 -6.23 8.07
C ALA A 429 -4.88 -7.16 8.89
N GLU A 430 -5.21 -8.35 8.39
CA GLU A 430 -5.95 -9.35 9.14
C GLU A 430 -5.11 -9.97 10.26
N GLN A 431 -3.84 -10.29 9.98
CA GLN A 431 -2.89 -10.75 11.00
C GLN A 431 -2.71 -9.70 12.10
N THR A 432 -2.62 -8.42 11.72
CA THR A 432 -2.53 -7.30 12.67
C THR A 432 -3.81 -7.15 13.50
N ASN A 433 -4.97 -7.37 12.90
CA ASN A 433 -6.24 -7.40 13.63
C ASN A 433 -6.29 -8.55 14.65
N ALA A 434 -5.75 -9.73 14.32
CA ALA A 434 -5.64 -10.84 15.26
C ALA A 434 -4.72 -10.50 16.45
N TRP A 435 -3.62 -9.79 16.21
CA TRP A 435 -2.77 -9.27 17.29
C TRP A 435 -3.54 -8.27 18.18
N LEU A 436 -4.23 -7.30 17.58
CA LEU A 436 -5.03 -6.31 18.32
C LEU A 436 -6.20 -6.95 19.10
N ALA A 437 -6.73 -8.09 18.64
CA ALA A 437 -7.82 -8.81 19.32
C ALA A 437 -7.44 -9.27 20.74
N ASN A 438 -6.14 -9.44 21.03
CA ASN A 438 -5.67 -9.77 22.37
C ASN A 438 -5.94 -8.66 23.41
N TYR A 439 -6.25 -7.44 22.96
CA TYR A 439 -6.54 -6.30 23.83
C TYR A 439 -8.03 -6.03 24.05
N LEU A 440 -8.93 -6.85 23.49
CA LEU A 440 -10.39 -6.62 23.56
C LEU A 440 -10.88 -6.48 25.00
N SER A 441 -10.51 -7.42 25.88
CA SER A 441 -10.93 -7.43 27.29
C SER A 441 -10.41 -6.21 28.07
N ILE A 442 -9.19 -5.76 27.77
CA ILE A 442 -8.56 -4.61 28.41
C ILE A 442 -9.23 -3.30 27.96
N CYS A 443 -9.49 -3.20 26.65
CA CYS A 443 -10.07 -2.01 26.03
C CYS A 443 -11.56 -1.84 26.32
N HIS A 444 -12.25 -2.91 26.72
CA HIS A 444 -13.71 -2.94 26.85
C HIS A 444 -14.29 -1.84 27.75
N GLU A 445 -13.64 -1.52 28.87
CA GLU A 445 -14.14 -0.53 29.84
C GLU A 445 -13.36 0.78 29.83
N MET A 446 -12.46 0.95 28.86
CA MET A 446 -11.66 2.15 28.74
C MET A 446 -12.51 3.31 28.22
N HIS A 447 -12.38 4.46 28.88
CA HIS A 447 -12.86 5.71 28.32
C HIS A 447 -12.02 6.10 27.10
N ARG A 448 -12.60 6.88 26.17
CA ARG A 448 -12.01 7.26 24.88
C ARG A 448 -10.54 7.64 24.96
N ASP A 449 -10.17 8.51 25.89
CA ASP A 449 -8.80 9.07 25.92
C ASP A 449 -7.78 8.03 26.36
N ARG A 450 -8.14 7.24 27.39
CA ARG A 450 -7.31 6.11 27.84
C ARG A 450 -7.21 5.03 26.77
N PHE A 451 -8.31 4.72 26.10
CA PHE A 451 -8.35 3.76 24.99
C PHE A 451 -7.41 4.18 23.86
N ASN A 452 -7.51 5.45 23.43
CA ASN A 452 -6.67 5.94 22.33
C ASN A 452 -5.19 5.95 22.73
N PHE A 453 -4.86 6.51 23.91
CA PHE A 453 -3.50 6.52 24.42
C PHE A 453 -2.91 5.11 24.55
N PHE A 454 -3.68 4.17 25.12
CA PHE A 454 -3.28 2.77 25.27
C PHE A 454 -2.97 2.13 23.91
N LEU A 455 -3.88 2.26 22.94
CA LEU A 455 -3.66 1.68 21.62
C LEU A 455 -2.49 2.34 20.88
N ASP A 456 -2.30 3.66 21.00
CA ASP A 456 -1.17 4.35 20.39
C ASP A 456 0.15 3.81 20.95
N GLU A 457 0.25 3.67 22.28
CA GLU A 457 1.45 3.13 22.92
C GLU A 457 1.71 1.66 22.54
N MET A 458 0.66 0.82 22.49
CA MET A 458 0.83 -0.58 22.06
C MET A 458 1.28 -0.68 20.60
N ILE A 459 0.73 0.15 19.72
CA ILE A 459 1.11 0.19 18.30
C ILE A 459 2.55 0.68 18.14
N ILE A 460 2.96 1.74 18.85
CA ILE A 460 4.34 2.23 18.82
C ILE A 460 5.33 1.13 19.23
N ARG A 461 5.01 0.39 20.31
CA ARG A 461 5.85 -0.73 20.77
C ARG A 461 5.88 -1.89 19.78
N GLN A 462 4.73 -2.25 19.22
CA GLN A 462 4.64 -3.28 18.19
C GLN A 462 5.48 -2.92 16.98
N ASN A 463 5.35 -1.68 16.48
CA ASN A 463 6.15 -1.18 15.37
C ASN A 463 7.65 -1.22 15.69
N ARG A 464 8.08 -0.80 16.89
CA ARG A 464 9.50 -0.91 17.32
C ARG A 464 10.00 -2.35 17.30
N SER A 465 9.19 -3.29 17.80
CA SER A 465 9.52 -4.71 17.79
C SER A 465 9.62 -5.27 16.36
N THR A 466 8.64 -4.96 15.51
CA THR A 466 8.62 -5.33 14.09
C THR A 466 9.85 -4.77 13.36
N VAL A 467 10.15 -3.49 13.52
CA VAL A 467 11.32 -2.83 12.91
C VAL A 467 12.62 -3.47 13.39
N SER A 468 12.75 -3.74 14.70
CA SER A 468 13.93 -4.42 15.24
C SER A 468 14.10 -5.83 14.66
N LYS A 469 13.00 -6.59 14.52
CA LYS A 469 13.01 -7.92 13.91
C LYS A 469 13.44 -7.86 12.45
N LEU A 470 12.87 -6.93 11.69
CA LEU A 470 13.22 -6.72 10.28
C LEU A 470 14.70 -6.36 10.12
N ARG A 471 15.22 -5.43 10.93
CA ARG A 471 16.66 -5.08 10.94
C ARG A 471 17.56 -6.27 11.29
N SER A 472 17.13 -7.16 12.19
CA SER A 472 17.90 -8.39 12.50
C SER A 472 17.89 -9.43 11.38
N GLN A 473 17.04 -9.25 10.38
CA GLN A 473 16.94 -10.08 9.18
C GLN A 473 17.57 -9.39 7.96
N ASP A 474 18.45 -8.41 8.19
CA ASP A 474 19.11 -7.58 7.17
C ASP A 474 18.14 -6.81 6.25
N ALA A 475 16.88 -6.65 6.64
CA ALA A 475 15.96 -5.74 5.97
C ALA A 475 16.26 -4.28 6.37
N MET A 476 15.90 -3.34 5.50
CA MET A 476 16.06 -1.89 5.73
C MET A 476 14.69 -1.22 5.96
N PRO A 477 13.98 -1.52 7.07
CA PRO A 477 12.72 -0.86 7.37
C PRO A 477 12.97 0.61 7.72
N ASP A 478 12.44 1.50 6.89
CA ASP A 478 12.42 2.92 7.17
C ASP A 478 10.98 3.44 7.24
N TYR A 479 10.81 4.52 8.01
CA TYR A 479 9.56 5.24 8.02
C TYR A 479 9.49 6.10 6.75
N TRP A 480 8.28 6.19 6.23
CA TRP A 480 7.90 7.10 5.16
C TRP A 480 8.03 8.56 5.64
N SER A 481 9.25 9.06 5.78
CA SER A 481 9.55 10.45 6.09
C SER A 481 9.61 11.26 4.79
N ALA A 482 9.28 12.56 4.89
CA ALA A 482 9.54 13.49 3.80
C ALA A 482 11.04 13.56 3.45
N ASP A 483 11.89 13.26 4.44
CA ASP A 483 13.36 13.34 4.37
C ASP A 483 14.01 12.13 3.69
N MET A 484 13.27 11.04 3.39
CA MET A 484 13.81 9.89 2.65
C MET A 484 14.13 10.19 1.18
N PHE A 485 13.76 11.37 0.70
CA PHE A 485 13.85 11.76 -0.72
C PHE A 485 14.45 13.16 -0.93
N GLU A 486 15.16 13.73 0.07
CA GLU A 486 16.01 14.92 -0.10
C GLU A 486 17.45 14.59 -0.47
#